data_AF-A0A7V6H348-F1
#
_entry.id   AF-A0A7V6H348-F1
#
_cell.length_a   1.000
_cell.length_b   1.000
_cell.length_c   1.000
_cell.angle_alpha   90.00
_cell.angle_beta   90.00
_cell.angle_gamma   90.00
#
_symmetry.space_group_name_H-M   'P 1'
#
loop_
_entity.id
_entity.type
_entity.pdbx_description
1 polymer ?
#
loop_
_entity_poly.entity_id
_entity_poly.type
_entity_poly.pdbx_seq_one_letter_code
_entity_poly.pdbx_strand_id
1 'polypeptide(L)'
;MLDVDNRLHITNDVNHAMVEFGFIVKGNFLKWLILGSDGTEKGINRLFIEICAALARHGKMPDDLRLQLNKNIEKYLYDLPIRRRLALAFILFNSEDFRRSIAEINEHLDLSPGELKTLLGKHIEREIYVGGSYDLEIKIRDYLASEIVKFASEFSFISGCIKRERVMELLDIYSRSSLAMLGFDE
;
A
#
# COMPACT_ATOMS: atom_id res chain seq x y z
N MET A 1 -7.54 1.30 -39.65
CA MET A 1 -7.92 0.31 -38.62
C MET A 1 -6.77 0.22 -37.64
N LEU A 2 -6.96 0.71 -36.41
CA LEU A 2 -6.03 0.48 -35.31
C LEU A 2 -6.41 -0.88 -34.72
N ASP A 3 -5.74 -1.93 -35.18
CA ASP A 3 -6.06 -3.32 -34.85
C ASP A 3 -5.43 -3.70 -33.50
N VAL A 4 -6.30 -4.04 -32.54
CA VAL A 4 -6.23 -5.06 -31.48
C VAL A 4 -5.04 -5.13 -30.48
N ASP A 5 -3.86 -4.55 -30.71
CA ASP A 5 -2.65 -4.84 -29.90
C ASP A 5 -2.14 -3.70 -28.98
N ASN A 6 -3.04 -2.84 -28.50
CA ASN A 6 -2.73 -1.90 -27.41
C ASN A 6 -3.03 -2.47 -26.02
N ARG A 7 -2.97 -3.81 -25.85
CA ARG A 7 -2.90 -4.40 -24.51
C ARG A 7 -1.48 -4.20 -24.03
N LEU A 8 -1.30 -3.55 -22.88
CA LEU A 8 0.01 -3.41 -22.29
C LEU A 8 0.47 -4.84 -21.98
N HIS A 9 1.34 -5.40 -22.82
CA HIS A 9 2.20 -6.49 -22.38
C HIS A 9 3.11 -5.89 -21.32
N ILE A 10 2.60 -5.77 -20.09
CA ILE A 10 3.43 -5.60 -18.91
C ILE A 10 4.22 -6.90 -18.86
N THR A 11 5.41 -6.88 -19.43
CA THR A 11 6.34 -8.00 -19.33
C THR A 11 6.56 -8.29 -17.85
N ASN A 12 6.86 -9.54 -17.49
CA ASN A 12 7.11 -9.89 -16.10
C ASN A 12 8.15 -8.93 -15.47
N ASP A 13 9.16 -8.50 -16.24
CA ASP A 13 10.17 -7.52 -15.82
C ASP A 13 9.60 -6.14 -15.47
N VAL A 14 8.67 -5.60 -16.28
CA VAL A 14 8.03 -4.30 -16.01
C VAL A 14 7.11 -4.40 -14.80
N ASN A 15 6.38 -5.51 -14.65
CA ASN A 15 5.54 -5.74 -13.48
C ASN A 15 6.40 -5.82 -12.22
N HIS A 16 7.50 -6.58 -12.28
CA HIS A 16 8.47 -6.72 -11.20
C HIS A 16 9.04 -5.35 -10.79
N ALA A 17 9.53 -4.55 -11.75
CA ALA A 17 10.07 -3.22 -11.49
C ALA A 17 9.02 -2.26 -10.90
N MET A 18 7.76 -2.33 -11.33
CA MET A 18 6.68 -1.50 -10.79
C MET A 18 6.28 -1.91 -9.37
N VAL A 19 6.29 -3.21 -9.07
CA VAL A 19 6.06 -3.74 -7.73
C VAL A 19 7.20 -3.32 -6.79
N GLU A 20 8.46 -3.48 -7.20
CA GLU A 20 9.63 -2.98 -6.47
C GLU A 20 9.50 -1.49 -6.16
N PHE A 21 9.21 -0.70 -7.19
CA PHE A 21 9.06 0.74 -7.04
C PHE A 21 7.89 1.09 -6.12
N GLY A 22 6.80 0.32 -6.16
CA GLY A 22 5.68 0.48 -5.23
C GLY A 22 6.07 0.24 -3.78
N PHE A 23 6.88 -0.80 -3.49
CA PHE A 23 7.39 -1.02 -2.13
C PHE A 23 8.26 0.14 -1.63
N ILE A 24 9.06 0.74 -2.51
CA ILE A 24 9.83 1.95 -2.20
C ILE A 24 8.89 3.12 -1.86
N VAL A 25 7.84 3.34 -2.67
CA VAL A 25 6.85 4.40 -2.42
C VAL A 25 6.10 4.18 -1.11
N LYS A 26 5.67 2.94 -0.83
CA LYS A 26 5.06 2.54 0.45
C LYS A 26 5.98 2.84 1.63
N GLY A 27 7.25 2.41 1.55
CA GLY A 27 8.25 2.68 2.58
C GLY A 27 8.41 4.18 2.85
N ASN A 28 8.48 5.00 1.79
CA ASN A 28 8.55 6.46 1.91
C ASN A 28 7.29 7.06 2.56
N PHE A 29 6.11 6.54 2.25
CA PHE A 29 4.87 6.95 2.90
C PHE A 29 4.89 6.66 4.40
N LEU A 30 5.26 5.43 4.80
CA LEU A 30 5.34 5.06 6.21
C LEU A 30 6.34 5.95 6.96
N LYS A 31 7.51 6.24 6.35
CA LYS A 31 8.50 7.18 6.89
C LYS A 31 7.90 8.57 7.07
N TRP A 32 7.20 9.07 6.07
CA TRP A 32 6.54 10.38 6.10
C TRP A 32 5.50 10.47 7.21
N LEU A 33 4.67 9.44 7.41
CA LEU A 33 3.65 9.47 8.46
C LEU A 33 4.28 9.35 9.86
N ILE A 34 5.28 8.51 10.03
CA ILE A 34 5.95 8.27 11.32
C ILE A 34 6.82 9.45 11.73
N LEU A 35 7.45 10.15 10.78
CA LEU A 35 8.38 11.25 11.05
C LEU A 35 7.76 12.65 10.90
N GLY A 36 6.52 12.74 10.42
CA GLY A 36 5.87 14.00 10.09
C GLY A 36 6.32 14.55 8.72
N SER A 37 5.50 15.45 8.17
CA SER A 37 5.60 15.85 6.77
C SER A 37 6.89 16.59 6.39
N ASP A 38 7.54 17.20 7.37
CA ASP A 38 8.65 18.13 7.12
C ASP A 38 10.01 17.47 7.41
N GLY A 39 10.03 16.27 8.01
CA GLY A 39 11.24 15.51 8.38
C GLY A 39 12.14 16.20 9.43
N THR A 40 11.88 17.47 9.73
CA THR A 40 12.55 18.34 10.69
C THR A 40 12.07 18.13 12.13
N GLU A 41 10.94 17.46 12.33
CA GLU A 41 10.49 17.05 13.65
C GLU A 41 11.56 16.16 14.29
N LYS A 42 12.04 16.55 15.48
CA LYS A 42 13.06 15.76 16.21
C LYS A 42 12.50 14.44 16.77
N GLY A 43 11.18 14.32 16.86
CA GLY A 43 10.47 13.18 17.44
C GLY A 43 9.68 12.37 16.42
N ILE A 44 8.96 11.38 16.94
CA ILE A 44 7.96 10.61 16.19
C ILE A 44 6.67 11.44 16.10
N ASN A 45 5.99 11.36 14.96
CA ASN A 45 4.73 12.05 14.73
C ASN A 45 3.68 11.67 15.79
N ARG A 46 3.01 12.69 16.33
CA ARG A 46 2.04 12.51 17.42
C ARG A 46 0.87 11.60 17.03
N LEU A 47 0.35 11.70 15.82
CA LEU A 47 -0.75 10.86 15.35
C LEU A 47 -0.35 9.38 15.38
N PHE A 48 0.87 9.06 14.94
CA PHE A 48 1.37 7.69 14.98
C PHE A 48 1.49 7.14 16.41
N ILE A 49 1.98 7.96 17.35
CA ILE A 49 2.06 7.59 18.77
C ILE A 49 0.66 7.30 19.34
N GLU A 50 -0.32 8.17 19.04
CA GLU A 50 -1.70 8.03 19.50
C GLU A 50 -2.36 6.77 18.91
N ILE A 51 -2.11 6.46 17.63
CA ILE A 51 -2.53 5.21 16.99
C ILE A 51 -1.95 3.99 17.71
N CYS A 52 -0.64 3.97 17.95
CA CYS A 52 0.01 2.85 18.66
C CYS A 52 -0.58 2.66 20.05
N ALA A 53 -0.77 3.76 20.80
CA ALA A 53 -1.34 3.74 22.14
C ALA A 53 -2.82 3.28 22.15
N ALA A 54 -3.58 3.61 21.11
CA ALA A 54 -4.96 3.17 20.97
C ALA A 54 -5.05 1.67 20.65
N LEU A 55 -4.23 1.19 19.72
CA LEU A 55 -4.13 -0.23 19.39
C LEU A 55 -3.65 -1.06 20.58
N ALA A 56 -2.65 -0.59 21.33
CA ALA A 56 -2.16 -1.26 22.54
C ALA A 56 -3.23 -1.37 23.64
N ARG A 57 -4.04 -0.32 23.83
CA ARG A 57 -5.04 -0.26 24.92
C ARG A 57 -6.36 -0.93 24.58
N HIS A 58 -6.80 -0.84 23.32
CA HIS A 58 -8.16 -1.18 22.92
C HIS A 58 -8.23 -2.22 21.80
N GLY A 59 -7.09 -2.60 21.21
CA GLY A 59 -7.03 -3.52 20.06
C GLY A 59 -7.63 -2.97 18.77
N LYS A 60 -8.06 -1.70 18.76
CA LYS A 60 -8.68 -1.03 17.60
C LYS A 60 -8.36 0.45 17.57
N MET A 61 -8.42 1.03 16.37
CA MET A 61 -8.26 2.47 16.15
C MET A 61 -9.60 3.19 16.31
N PRO A 62 -9.70 4.19 17.20
CA PRO A 62 -10.82 5.12 17.30
C PRO A 62 -11.13 5.86 15.97
N ASP A 63 -12.40 6.20 15.76
CA ASP A 63 -12.87 6.83 14.52
C ASP A 63 -12.25 8.22 14.29
N ASP A 64 -11.94 8.97 15.35
CA ASP A 64 -11.28 10.27 15.27
C ASP A 64 -9.83 10.15 14.79
N LEU A 65 -9.09 9.14 15.28
CA LEU A 65 -7.73 8.85 14.80
C LEU A 65 -7.75 8.32 13.37
N ARG A 66 -8.76 7.51 13.02
CA ARG A 66 -8.96 7.02 11.64
C ARG A 66 -9.22 8.17 10.67
N LEU A 67 -10.05 9.13 11.06
CA LEU A 67 -10.32 10.32 10.26
C LEU A 67 -9.07 11.18 10.05
N GLN A 68 -8.26 11.37 11.10
CA GLN A 68 -7.00 12.10 11.01
C GLN A 68 -5.98 11.38 10.10
N LEU A 69 -5.87 10.06 10.22
CA LEU A 69 -5.03 9.24 9.36
C LEU A 69 -5.44 9.39 7.89
N ASN A 70 -6.73 9.27 7.59
CA ASN A 70 -7.23 9.42 6.22
C ASN A 70 -6.93 10.80 5.63
N LYS A 71 -7.08 11.88 6.40
CA LYS A 71 -6.71 13.23 5.96
C LYS A 71 -5.22 13.35 5.63
N ASN A 72 -4.35 12.73 6.43
CA ASN A 72 -2.91 12.73 6.17
C ASN A 72 -2.56 11.91 4.92
N ILE A 73 -3.23 10.78 4.71
CA ILE A 73 -3.06 9.96 3.49
C ILE A 73 -3.51 10.76 2.26
N GLU A 74 -4.65 11.44 2.32
CA GLU A 74 -5.14 12.28 1.24
C GLU A 74 -4.15 13.39 0.88
N LYS A 75 -3.62 14.09 1.89
CA LYS A 75 -2.57 15.09 1.69
C LYS A 75 -1.33 14.47 1.01
N TYR A 76 -0.84 13.35 1.52
CA TYR A 76 0.32 12.67 0.95
C TYR A 76 0.10 12.29 -0.52
N LEU A 77 -1.06 11.70 -0.84
CA LEU A 77 -1.40 11.28 -2.20
C LEU A 77 -1.57 12.45 -3.16
N TYR A 78 -2.13 13.56 -2.68
CA TYR A 78 -2.25 14.80 -3.45
C TYR A 78 -0.88 15.35 -3.88
N ASP A 79 0.08 15.36 -2.93
CA ASP A 79 1.45 15.82 -3.18
C ASP A 79 2.28 14.80 -3.99
N LEU A 80 1.78 13.58 -4.19
CA LEU A 80 2.53 12.49 -4.81
C LEU A 80 2.40 12.51 -6.36
N PRO A 81 3.53 12.49 -7.09
CA PRO A 81 3.53 12.38 -8.55
C PRO A 81 2.73 11.17 -9.05
N ILE A 82 2.02 11.34 -10.18
CA ILE A 82 1.14 10.32 -10.77
C ILE A 82 1.84 8.96 -10.89
N ARG A 83 3.07 8.92 -11.43
CA ARG A 83 3.83 7.66 -11.60
C ARG A 83 4.04 6.89 -10.29
N ARG A 84 4.20 7.60 -9.16
CA ARG A 84 4.34 6.99 -7.83
C ARG A 84 3.01 6.52 -7.28
N ARG A 85 1.91 7.25 -7.54
CA ARG A 85 0.55 6.77 -7.26
C ARG A 85 0.21 5.49 -8.02
N LEU A 86 0.64 5.39 -9.28
CA LEU A 86 0.48 4.15 -10.06
C LEU A 86 1.24 2.98 -9.44
N ALA A 87 2.47 3.19 -8.96
CA ALA A 87 3.24 2.14 -8.30
C ALA A 87 2.54 1.60 -7.03
N LEU A 88 1.79 2.44 -6.30
CA LEU A 88 0.96 1.99 -5.17
C LEU A 88 -0.18 1.08 -5.61
N ALA A 89 -0.76 1.29 -6.79
CA ALA A 89 -1.74 0.38 -7.35
C ALA A 89 -1.11 -0.99 -7.64
N PHE A 90 0.10 -1.03 -8.23
CA PHE A 90 0.79 -2.29 -8.53
C PHE A 90 1.03 -3.14 -7.28
N ILE A 91 1.45 -2.56 -6.16
CA ILE A 91 1.60 -3.33 -4.91
C ILE A 91 0.27 -3.74 -4.29
N LEU A 92 -0.77 -2.89 -4.36
CA LEU A 92 -2.11 -3.23 -3.90
C LEU A 92 -2.60 -4.48 -4.62
N PHE A 93 -2.48 -4.50 -5.94
CA PHE A 93 -2.95 -5.60 -6.78
C PHE A 93 -2.12 -6.88 -6.65
N ASN A 94 -0.92 -6.81 -6.06
CA ASN A 94 -0.09 -7.98 -5.72
C ASN A 94 -0.09 -8.31 -4.22
N SER A 95 -0.86 -7.57 -3.41
CA SER A 95 -0.97 -7.81 -1.96
C SER A 95 -1.74 -9.10 -1.66
N GLU A 96 -1.52 -9.69 -0.48
CA GLU A 96 -2.29 -10.87 -0.06
C GLU A 96 -3.78 -10.56 0.12
N ASP A 97 -4.12 -9.39 0.66
CA ASP A 97 -5.51 -9.01 0.91
C ASP A 97 -6.30 -8.92 -0.41
N PHE A 98 -5.68 -8.37 -1.45
CA PHE A 98 -6.27 -8.34 -2.78
C PHE A 98 -6.35 -9.73 -3.42
N ARG A 99 -5.31 -10.56 -3.26
CA ARG A 99 -5.33 -11.96 -3.72
C ARG A 99 -6.46 -12.75 -3.06
N ARG A 100 -6.75 -12.54 -1.77
CA ARG A 100 -7.88 -13.18 -1.07
C ARG A 100 -9.23 -12.74 -1.63
N SER A 101 -9.45 -11.44 -1.80
CA SER A 101 -10.68 -10.91 -2.41
C SER A 101 -10.89 -11.46 -3.82
N ILE A 102 -9.83 -11.63 -4.59
CA ILE A 102 -9.88 -12.20 -5.94
C ILE A 102 -10.10 -13.70 -5.92
N ALA A 103 -9.54 -14.42 -4.94
CA ALA A 103 -9.81 -15.85 -4.75
C ALA A 103 -11.30 -16.09 -4.42
N GLU A 104 -11.89 -15.28 -3.53
CA GLU A 104 -13.32 -15.32 -3.23
C GLU A 104 -14.18 -15.04 -4.48
N ILE A 105 -13.80 -14.07 -5.31
CA ILE A 105 -14.46 -13.82 -6.59
C ILE A 105 -14.27 -15.00 -7.56
N ASN A 106 -13.09 -15.61 -7.57
CA ASN A 106 -12.79 -16.73 -8.45
C ASN A 106 -13.52 -18.01 -8.04
N GLU A 107 -13.77 -18.23 -6.76
CA GLU A 107 -14.63 -19.33 -6.28
C GLU A 107 -16.04 -19.26 -6.89
N HIS A 108 -16.49 -18.06 -7.28
CA HIS A 108 -17.78 -17.85 -7.95
C HIS A 108 -17.71 -17.93 -9.48
N LEU A 109 -16.53 -17.84 -10.08
CA LEU A 109 -16.33 -17.71 -11.54
C LEU A 109 -15.53 -18.86 -12.18
N ASP A 110 -14.83 -19.65 -11.37
CA ASP A 110 -14.06 -20.84 -11.74
C ASP A 110 -13.02 -20.58 -12.85
N LEU A 111 -12.33 -19.44 -12.79
CA LEU A 111 -11.34 -19.03 -13.81
C LEU A 111 -10.01 -19.77 -13.61
N SER A 112 -9.36 -20.10 -14.72
CA SER A 112 -7.98 -20.62 -14.70
C SER A 112 -6.98 -19.55 -14.23
N PRO A 113 -5.78 -19.93 -13.73
CA PRO A 113 -4.77 -18.98 -13.27
C PRO A 113 -4.37 -17.93 -14.32
N GLY A 114 -4.31 -18.32 -15.61
CA GLY A 114 -4.01 -17.42 -16.72
C GLY A 114 -5.14 -16.43 -17.02
N GLU A 115 -6.39 -16.87 -16.92
CA GLU A 115 -7.58 -16.02 -17.07
C GLU A 115 -7.71 -15.03 -15.91
N LEU A 116 -7.42 -15.49 -14.69
CA LEU A 116 -7.36 -14.64 -13.51
C LEU A 116 -6.30 -13.55 -13.65
N LYS A 117 -5.07 -13.92 -14.04
CA LYS A 117 -3.98 -12.96 -14.29
C LYS A 117 -4.36 -11.95 -15.38
N THR A 118 -5.05 -12.38 -16.42
CA THR A 118 -5.52 -11.50 -17.50
C THR A 118 -6.64 -10.57 -17.05
N LEU A 119 -7.60 -11.05 -16.27
CA LEU A 119 -8.70 -10.27 -15.70
C LEU A 119 -8.16 -9.21 -14.74
N LEU A 120 -7.19 -9.60 -13.90
CA LEU A 120 -6.45 -8.69 -13.04
C LEU A 120 -5.72 -7.63 -13.85
N GLY A 121 -4.91 -8.02 -14.84
CA GLY A 121 -4.22 -7.08 -15.72
C GLY A 121 -5.18 -6.07 -16.36
N LYS A 122 -6.36 -6.51 -16.82
CA LYS A 122 -7.40 -5.62 -17.37
C LYS A 122 -8.04 -4.72 -16.32
N HIS A 123 -8.23 -5.18 -15.09
CA HIS A 123 -8.71 -4.34 -14.00
C HIS A 123 -7.68 -3.27 -13.63
N ILE A 124 -6.41 -3.66 -13.50
CA ILE A 124 -5.29 -2.75 -13.28
C ILE A 124 -5.24 -1.70 -14.39
N GLU A 125 -5.26 -2.13 -15.66
CA GLU A 125 -5.23 -1.22 -16.80
C GLU A 125 -6.43 -0.27 -16.85
N ARG A 126 -7.65 -0.78 -16.60
CA ARG A 126 -8.87 0.06 -16.58
C ARG A 126 -8.83 1.09 -15.47
N GLU A 127 -8.46 0.68 -14.27
CA GLU A 127 -8.40 1.52 -13.06
C GLU A 127 -7.26 2.54 -13.14
N ILE A 128 -6.15 2.23 -13.84
CA ILE A 128 -5.00 3.11 -14.01
C ILE A 128 -5.16 4.08 -15.19
N TYR A 129 -5.67 3.62 -16.34
CA TYR A 129 -5.57 4.36 -17.61
C TYR A 129 -6.90 4.86 -18.18
N VAL A 130 -8.03 4.21 -17.88
CA VAL A 130 -9.31 4.49 -18.56
C VAL A 130 -10.24 5.39 -17.74
N GLY A 131 -9.97 5.53 -16.44
CA GLY A 131 -10.55 6.59 -15.64
C GLY A 131 -9.65 6.85 -14.45
N GLY A 132 -9.50 8.12 -14.06
CA GLY A 132 -9.07 8.47 -12.71
C GLY A 132 -10.14 7.98 -11.73
N SER A 133 -10.20 6.66 -11.55
CA SER A 133 -11.27 5.98 -10.87
C SER A 133 -11.18 6.35 -9.40
N TYR A 134 -12.20 7.07 -8.94
CA TYR A 134 -12.38 7.40 -7.53
C TYR A 134 -12.24 6.15 -6.64
N ASP A 135 -12.65 4.98 -7.15
CA ASP A 135 -12.54 3.70 -6.47
C ASP A 135 -11.09 3.23 -6.32
N LEU A 136 -10.20 3.44 -7.30
CA LEU A 136 -8.78 3.13 -7.15
C LEU A 136 -8.13 4.01 -6.08
N GLU A 137 -8.44 5.31 -6.08
CA GLU A 137 -7.92 6.21 -5.05
C GLU A 137 -8.44 5.86 -3.65
N ILE A 138 -9.69 5.39 -3.52
CA ILE A 138 -10.20 4.84 -2.26
C ILE A 138 -9.41 3.59 -1.86
N LYS A 139 -9.23 2.62 -2.77
CA LYS A 139 -8.51 1.38 -2.47
C LYS A 139 -7.05 1.63 -2.09
N ILE A 140 -6.39 2.59 -2.73
CA ILE A 140 -5.03 3.02 -2.34
C ILE A 140 -5.05 3.66 -0.95
N ARG A 141 -6.03 4.51 -0.64
CA ARG A 141 -6.18 5.11 0.70
C ARG A 141 -6.36 4.04 1.78
N ASP A 142 -7.27 3.10 1.55
CA ASP A 142 -7.55 2.00 2.48
C ASP A 142 -6.34 1.08 2.66
N TYR A 143 -5.61 0.79 1.58
CA TYR A 143 -4.37 0.05 1.62
C TYR A 143 -3.32 0.73 2.50
N LEU A 144 -3.05 2.03 2.27
CA LEU A 144 -2.07 2.78 3.06
C LEU A 144 -2.48 2.89 4.52
N ALA A 145 -3.78 3.06 4.81
CA ALA A 145 -4.29 3.06 6.18
C ALA A 145 -4.08 1.70 6.85
N SER A 146 -4.38 0.60 6.15
CA SER A 146 -4.17 -0.77 6.62
C SER A 146 -2.70 -1.05 6.93
N GLU A 147 -1.77 -0.64 6.06
CA GLU A 147 -0.33 -0.82 6.30
C GLU A 147 0.13 -0.07 7.56
N ILE A 148 -0.40 1.12 7.82
CA ILE A 148 -0.11 1.86 9.05
C ILE A 148 -0.68 1.16 10.28
N VAL A 149 -1.91 0.63 10.20
CA VAL A 149 -2.52 -0.13 11.29
C VAL A 149 -1.71 -1.38 11.59
N LYS A 150 -1.31 -2.13 10.56
CA LYS A 150 -0.49 -3.34 10.69
C LYS A 150 0.84 -3.02 11.35
N PHE A 151 1.58 -2.04 10.83
CA PHE A 151 2.85 -1.61 11.42
C PHE A 151 2.68 -1.14 12.87
N ALA A 152 1.70 -0.27 13.14
CA ALA A 152 1.46 0.23 14.49
C ALA A 152 0.98 -0.86 15.47
N SER A 153 0.27 -1.88 15.00
CA SER A 153 -0.17 -3.01 15.81
C SER A 153 0.98 -3.92 16.20
N GLU A 154 1.80 -4.31 15.22
CA GLU A 154 3.00 -5.14 15.40
C GLU A 154 3.98 -4.49 16.37
N PHE A 155 4.07 -3.16 16.32
CA PHE A 155 4.95 -2.38 17.16
C PHE A 155 4.22 -1.55 18.21
N SER A 156 3.03 -1.96 18.65
CA SER A 156 2.18 -1.18 19.56
C SER A 156 2.85 -0.83 20.91
N PHE A 157 3.87 -1.58 21.33
CA PHE A 157 4.73 -1.30 22.49
C PHE A 157 5.67 -0.08 22.32
N ILE A 158 5.78 0.47 21.10
CA ILE A 158 6.61 1.65 20.77
C ILE A 158 6.06 2.94 21.38
N SER A 159 4.78 2.98 21.76
CA SER A 159 4.02 4.20 22.10
C SER A 159 4.52 5.03 23.28
N GLY A 160 5.64 4.68 23.93
CA GLY A 160 6.11 5.34 25.14
C GLY A 160 7.56 5.79 25.19
N CYS A 161 8.53 5.09 24.58
CA CYS A 161 9.96 5.28 24.94
C CYS A 161 10.99 4.90 23.88
N ILE A 162 10.59 4.54 22.66
CA ILE A 162 11.57 4.12 21.66
C ILE A 162 12.18 5.33 20.93
N LYS A 163 13.48 5.26 20.66
CA LYS A 163 14.18 6.30 19.89
C LYS A 163 13.72 6.30 18.43
N ARG A 164 13.64 7.47 17.81
CA ARG A 164 13.30 7.65 16.39
C ARG A 164 14.10 6.73 15.49
N GLU A 165 15.41 6.65 15.70
CA GLU A 165 16.34 5.84 14.91
C GLU A 165 15.93 4.36 14.92
N ARG A 166 15.50 3.87 16.08
CA ARG A 166 15.07 2.48 16.22
C ARG A 166 13.75 2.20 15.50
N VAL A 167 12.83 3.15 15.45
CA VAL A 167 11.60 3.01 14.63
C VAL A 167 11.95 2.95 13.15
N MET A 168 12.94 3.74 12.71
CA MET A 168 13.40 3.72 11.32
C MET A 168 14.05 2.39 10.93
N GLU A 169 14.85 1.79 11.82
CA GLU A 169 15.40 0.45 11.61
C GLU A 169 14.29 -0.61 11.46
N LEU A 170 13.29 -0.57 12.33
CA LEU A 170 12.15 -1.50 12.27
C LEU A 170 11.33 -1.30 10.99
N LEU A 171 11.18 -0.06 10.55
CA LEU A 171 10.50 0.26 9.31
C LEU A 171 11.29 -0.21 8.08
N ASP A 172 12.61 -0.09 8.09
CA ASP A 172 13.46 -0.61 7.02
C ASP A 172 13.39 -2.15 6.95
N ILE A 173 13.16 -2.83 8.07
CA ILE A 173 12.87 -4.27 8.10
C ILE A 173 11.46 -4.56 7.55
N TYR A 174 10.45 -3.83 8.02
CA TYR A 174 9.04 -4.02 7.61
C TYR A 174 8.79 -3.70 6.13
N SER A 175 9.46 -2.67 5.61
CA SER A 175 9.34 -2.25 4.22
C SER A 175 10.03 -3.21 3.24
N ARG A 176 10.92 -4.09 3.74
CA ARG A 176 11.52 -5.19 2.97
C ARG A 176 10.58 -6.38 2.94
N SER A 177 9.50 -6.27 2.16
CA SER A 177 8.79 -7.46 1.68
C SER A 177 9.61 -8.02 0.50
N SER A 178 10.20 -9.20 0.68
CA SER A 178 11.01 -9.84 -0.37
C SER A 178 10.14 -10.20 -1.57
N LEU A 179 10.54 -9.80 -2.78
CA LEU A 179 9.88 -10.14 -4.05
C LEU A 179 9.75 -11.66 -4.25
N ALA A 180 10.63 -12.44 -3.61
CA ALA A 180 10.57 -13.89 -3.58
C ALA A 180 9.26 -14.45 -2.97
N MET A 181 8.59 -13.69 -2.09
CA MET A 181 7.28 -14.09 -1.55
C MET A 181 6.11 -13.88 -2.54
N LEU A 182 6.35 -13.17 -3.64
CA LEU A 182 5.33 -12.90 -4.66
C LEU A 182 5.34 -13.93 -5.80
N GLY A 183 6.28 -14.89 -5.79
CA GLY A 183 6.25 -16.04 -6.69
C GLY A 183 6.34 -15.67 -8.17
N PHE A 184 7.18 -14.68 -8.52
CA PHE A 184 7.44 -14.33 -9.92
C PHE A 184 8.35 -15.33 -10.65
N ASP A 185 8.81 -16.37 -9.95
CA ASP A 185 9.66 -17.45 -10.48
C ASP A 185 8.84 -18.53 -11.20
N GLU A 186 7.93 -18.16 -12.11
CA GLU A 186 7.29 -19.07 -13.10
C GLU A 186 6.96 -18.34 -14.41
#